data_AF-A0A1V5F183-F1
#
_entry.id   AF-A0A1V5F183-F1
#
_cell.length_a   1.000
_cell.length_b   1.000
_cell.length_c   1.000
_cell.angle_alpha   90.00
_cell.angle_beta   90.00
_cell.angle_gamma   90.00
#
_symmetry.space_group_name_H-M   'P 1'
#
loop_
_entity.id
_entity.type
_entity.pdbx_description
1 polymer ?
#
loop_
_entity_poly.entity_id
_entity_poly.type
_entity_poly.pdbx_seq_one_letter_code
_entity_poly.pdbx_strand_id
1 'polypeptide(L)'
;MLVFHSALFLEDARLNFFSGRVAGASDWFSLIRAFGLFLGHTHGVGALGLIGLLFLPGGARRRIIWAAFALDLALALKLSGTDTSRLFRMGIALAPPLFLGAGFLLDTAWARAGAGGRGGAIWTARAPALVAALIIALMAFRLGDEIRRQFREIAGETGKSCVFDIEAADAAGKWLRGRLLPGDLVMATHLEWLADCRTASPMLANLAEGGEGNPIYPKALRRRFVYPCRLSDVRFAIEHEASPAMEAFFQYRSIGETIRAWPLAWSRGSIRIHRNPRLAE
;
A
#
# COMPACT_ATOMS: atom_id res chain seq x y z
N MET A 1 -12.09 15.90 6.28
CA MET A 1 -11.16 14.75 6.38
C MET A 1 -11.88 13.40 6.47
N LEU A 2 -12.79 13.17 7.42
CA LEU A 2 -13.57 11.91 7.51
C LEU A 2 -14.33 11.51 6.22
N VAL A 3 -14.88 12.49 5.49
CA VAL A 3 -15.58 12.27 4.19
C VAL A 3 -14.62 11.92 3.04
N PHE A 4 -13.37 12.37 3.10
CA PHE A 4 -12.35 11.99 2.11
C PHE A 4 -11.82 10.56 2.36
N HIS A 5 -11.82 10.11 3.61
CA HIS A 5 -11.44 8.73 3.97
C HIS A 5 -12.50 7.70 3.60
N SER A 6 -13.79 8.07 3.58
CA SER A 6 -14.85 7.14 3.16
C SER A 6 -14.83 6.86 1.66
N ALA A 7 -14.54 7.85 0.81
CA ALA A 7 -14.44 7.66 -0.64
C ALA A 7 -13.29 6.72 -1.03
N LEU A 8 -12.09 6.95 -0.46
CA LEU A 8 -10.93 6.08 -0.65
C LEU A 8 -11.16 4.67 -0.11
N PHE A 9 -11.80 4.54 1.06
CA PHE A 9 -12.16 3.24 1.62
C PHE A 9 -13.18 2.49 0.76
N LEU A 10 -14.19 3.18 0.23
CA LEU A 10 -15.23 2.58 -0.62
C LEU A 10 -14.65 2.13 -1.97
N GLU A 11 -13.76 2.92 -2.57
CA GLU A 11 -13.10 2.58 -3.82
C GLU A 11 -12.14 1.39 -3.66
N ASP A 12 -11.37 1.39 -2.58
CA ASP A 12 -10.47 0.28 -2.21
C ASP A 12 -11.25 -1.00 -1.85
N ALA A 13 -12.35 -0.89 -1.10
CA ALA A 13 -13.25 -2.00 -0.80
C ALA A 13 -13.91 -2.56 -2.07
N ARG A 14 -14.34 -1.67 -2.99
CA ARG A 14 -14.89 -2.05 -4.30
C ARG A 14 -13.85 -2.81 -5.11
N LEU A 15 -12.62 -2.32 -5.21
CA LEU A 15 -11.54 -3.00 -5.94
C LEU A 15 -11.28 -4.40 -5.37
N ASN A 16 -11.28 -4.60 -4.06
CA ASN A 16 -11.07 -5.93 -3.47
C ASN A 16 -12.27 -6.88 -3.65
N PHE A 17 -13.51 -6.37 -3.56
CA PHE A 17 -14.71 -7.18 -3.78
C PHE A 17 -14.85 -7.64 -5.24
N PHE A 18 -14.56 -6.76 -6.21
CA PHE A 18 -14.77 -7.05 -7.64
C PHE A 18 -13.55 -7.69 -8.33
N SER A 19 -12.33 -7.53 -7.81
CA SER A 19 -11.12 -8.12 -8.43
C SER A 19 -10.89 -9.59 -8.13
N GLY A 20 -11.75 -10.25 -7.34
CA GLY A 20 -11.59 -11.67 -7.02
C GLY A 20 -10.39 -12.00 -6.13
N ARG A 21 -9.63 -11.00 -5.65
CA ARG A 21 -8.52 -11.19 -4.67
C ARG A 21 -8.95 -11.82 -3.34
N VAL A 22 -10.26 -11.91 -3.10
CA VAL A 22 -10.89 -12.54 -1.92
C VAL A 22 -11.09 -14.06 -2.10
N ALA A 23 -10.79 -14.63 -3.27
CA ALA A 23 -11.02 -16.06 -3.54
C ALA A 23 -9.97 -17.01 -2.91
N GLY A 24 -8.90 -16.49 -2.32
CA GLY A 24 -7.87 -17.29 -1.64
C GLY A 24 -8.20 -17.52 -0.18
N ALA A 25 -8.79 -18.68 0.12
CA ALA A 25 -8.93 -19.34 1.43
C ALA A 25 -8.68 -18.44 2.66
N SER A 26 -9.76 -17.92 3.26
CA SER A 26 -9.73 -17.31 4.58
C SER A 26 -9.49 -18.39 5.65
N ASP A 27 -8.23 -18.77 5.84
CA ASP A 27 -7.83 -19.62 6.96
C ASP A 27 -8.04 -18.83 8.27
N TRP A 28 -8.73 -19.41 9.24
CA TRP A 28 -9.02 -18.77 10.53
C TRP A 28 -7.75 -18.28 11.23
N PHE A 29 -6.61 -18.96 11.00
CA PHE A 29 -5.31 -18.51 11.48
C PHE A 29 -4.86 -17.17 10.90
N SER A 30 -5.14 -16.93 9.62
CA SER A 30 -4.82 -15.65 8.98
C SER A 30 -5.67 -14.50 9.54
N LEU A 31 -6.90 -14.79 9.95
CA LEU A 31 -7.84 -13.85 10.57
C LEU A 31 -7.40 -13.49 11.99
N ILE A 32 -7.04 -14.50 12.80
CA ILE A 32 -6.51 -14.32 14.15
C ILE A 32 -5.20 -13.55 14.13
N ARG A 33 -4.31 -13.85 13.18
CA ARG A 33 -3.04 -13.13 13.01
C ARG A 33 -3.26 -11.68 12.59
N ALA A 34 -4.21 -11.39 11.70
CA ALA A 34 -4.57 -10.03 11.31
C ALA A 34 -5.10 -9.21 12.50
N PHE A 35 -5.99 -9.81 13.29
CA PHE A 35 -6.53 -9.21 14.50
C PHE A 35 -5.45 -9.00 15.57
N GLY A 36 -4.56 -9.96 15.76
CA GLY A 36 -3.40 -9.83 16.66
C GLY A 36 -2.43 -8.73 16.22
N LEU A 37 -2.15 -8.60 14.92
CA LEU A 37 -1.31 -7.53 14.38
C LEU A 37 -1.97 -6.16 14.56
N PHE A 38 -3.28 -6.05 14.34
CA PHE A 38 -4.04 -4.84 14.58
C PHE A 38 -4.00 -4.44 16.06
N LEU A 39 -4.22 -5.38 16.98
CA LEU A 39 -4.10 -5.12 18.42
C LEU A 39 -2.66 -4.73 18.81
N GLY A 40 -1.65 -5.35 18.21
CA GLY A 40 -0.25 -4.98 18.40
C GLY A 40 0.06 -3.55 17.95
N HIS A 41 -0.54 -3.08 16.85
CA HIS A 41 -0.36 -1.71 16.33
C HIS A 41 -1.21 -0.67 17.07
N THR A 42 -2.39 -1.05 17.57
CA THR A 42 -3.23 -0.16 18.40
C THR A 42 -2.77 -0.14 19.86
N HIS A 43 -1.76 -0.92 20.22
CA HIS A 43 -1.18 -1.02 21.56
C HIS A 43 -2.26 -1.19 22.65
N GLY A 44 -2.05 -0.62 23.85
CA GLY A 44 -3.00 -0.73 24.97
C GLY A 44 -4.39 -0.16 24.68
N VAL A 45 -4.56 0.64 23.62
CA VAL A 45 -5.84 1.28 23.27
C VAL A 45 -6.84 0.26 22.73
N GLY A 46 -6.42 -0.64 21.84
CA GLY A 46 -7.27 -1.71 21.35
C GLY A 46 -7.73 -2.63 22.48
N ALA A 47 -6.85 -2.92 23.43
CA ALA A 47 -7.17 -3.71 24.62
C ALA A 47 -8.18 -3.01 25.54
N LEU A 48 -8.00 -1.71 25.83
CA LEU A 48 -8.94 -0.92 26.64
C LEU A 48 -10.33 -0.82 25.98
N GLY A 49 -10.38 -0.65 24.66
CA GLY A 49 -11.62 -0.64 23.90
C GLY A 49 -12.37 -1.98 23.98
N LEU A 50 -11.65 -3.09 23.76
CA LEU A 50 -12.22 -4.45 23.86
C LEU A 50 -12.70 -4.79 25.27
N ILE A 51 -11.89 -4.48 26.29
CA ILE A 51 -12.25 -4.68 27.69
C ILE A 51 -13.49 -3.85 28.03
N GLY A 52 -13.54 -2.61 27.55
CA GLY A 52 -14.67 -1.71 27.76
C GLY A 52 -15.99 -2.15 27.13
N LEU A 53 -15.96 -2.87 25.99
CA LEU A 53 -17.15 -3.48 25.40
C LEU A 53 -17.82 -4.53 26.33
N LEU A 54 -17.06 -5.12 27.27
CA LEU A 54 -17.60 -6.06 28.27
C LEU A 54 -18.41 -5.35 29.36
N PHE A 55 -18.18 -4.05 29.56
CA PHE A 55 -18.88 -3.21 30.55
C PHE A 55 -20.12 -2.51 29.98
N LEU A 56 -20.51 -2.82 28.74
CA LEU A 56 -21.73 -2.29 28.16
C LEU A 56 -22.96 -2.66 28.99
N PRO A 57 -23.85 -1.70 29.28
CA PRO A 57 -25.06 -1.95 30.07
C PRO A 57 -25.95 -2.98 29.35
N GLY A 58 -26.49 -3.93 30.12
CA GLY A 58 -27.26 -5.06 29.59
C GLY A 58 -28.50 -4.67 28.78
N GLY A 59 -29.06 -5.64 28.05
CA GLY A 59 -30.31 -5.46 27.29
C GLY A 59 -30.13 -5.31 25.78
N ALA A 60 -31.13 -4.69 25.12
CA ALA A 60 -31.17 -4.58 23.65
C ALA A 60 -30.00 -3.75 23.06
N ARG A 61 -29.59 -2.69 23.75
CA ARG A 61 -28.49 -1.80 23.29
C ARG A 61 -27.15 -2.51 23.22
N ARG A 62 -26.80 -3.31 24.24
CA ARG A 62 -25.60 -4.16 24.22
C ARG A 62 -25.62 -5.14 23.05
N ARG A 63 -26.76 -5.80 22.80
CA ARG A 63 -26.89 -6.74 21.67
C ARG A 63 -26.65 -6.07 20.32
N ILE A 64 -27.18 -4.86 20.12
CA ILE A 64 -26.98 -4.08 18.88
C ILE A 64 -25.51 -3.69 18.72
N ILE A 65 -24.85 -3.21 19.77
CA ILE A 65 -23.44 -2.81 19.71
C ILE A 65 -22.52 -4.00 19.45
N TRP A 66 -22.78 -5.15 20.09
CA TRP A 66 -22.04 -6.39 19.82
C TRP A 66 -22.31 -6.94 18.42
N ALA A 67 -23.54 -6.84 17.92
CA ALA A 67 -23.88 -7.23 16.55
C ALA A 67 -23.20 -6.33 15.52
N ALA A 68 -23.16 -5.01 15.75
CA ALA A 68 -22.44 -4.05 14.91
C ALA A 68 -20.93 -4.33 14.93
N PHE A 69 -20.34 -4.54 16.11
CA PHE A 69 -18.93 -4.92 16.24
C PHE A 69 -18.62 -6.24 15.52
N ALA A 70 -19.47 -7.25 15.66
CA ALA A 70 -19.30 -8.53 14.98
C ALA A 70 -19.40 -8.39 13.45
N LEU A 71 -20.31 -7.53 12.97
CA LEU A 71 -20.47 -7.23 11.55
C LEU A 71 -19.27 -6.46 11.00
N ASP A 72 -18.81 -5.43 11.71
CA ASP A 72 -17.64 -4.61 11.34
C ASP A 72 -16.36 -5.45 11.38
N LEU A 73 -16.23 -6.36 12.35
CA LEU A 73 -15.14 -7.32 12.42
C LEU A 73 -15.20 -8.30 11.25
N ALA A 74 -16.35 -8.90 10.95
CA ALA A 74 -16.50 -9.78 9.80
C ALA A 74 -16.20 -9.07 8.48
N LEU A 75 -16.62 -7.82 8.33
CA LEU A 75 -16.36 -6.99 7.16
C LEU A 75 -14.87 -6.65 7.04
N ALA A 76 -14.25 -6.21 8.13
CA ALA A 76 -12.82 -5.90 8.19
C ALA A 76 -11.98 -7.13 7.85
N LEU A 77 -12.34 -8.29 8.39
CA LEU A 77 -11.70 -9.57 8.13
C LEU A 77 -11.86 -9.99 6.66
N LYS A 78 -13.06 -9.86 6.08
CA LYS A 78 -13.34 -10.20 4.67
C LYS A 78 -12.65 -9.27 3.68
N LEU A 79 -12.55 -7.98 4.01
CA LEU A 79 -11.86 -6.98 3.20
C LEU A 79 -10.34 -7.01 3.39
N SER A 80 -9.84 -7.73 4.40
CA SER A 80 -8.42 -7.80 4.70
C SER A 80 -7.71 -8.86 3.85
N GLY A 81 -7.30 -8.48 2.63
CA GLY A 81 -6.30 -9.25 1.87
C GLY A 81 -4.93 -9.27 2.57
N THR A 82 -3.93 -9.90 1.97
CA THR A 82 -2.54 -9.99 2.51
C THR A 82 -1.73 -8.70 2.36
N ASP A 83 -2.34 -7.59 1.95
CA ASP A 83 -1.66 -6.35 1.60
C ASP A 83 -1.63 -5.34 2.77
N THR A 84 -0.68 -4.41 2.71
CA THR A 84 -0.41 -3.28 3.62
C THR A 84 -1.64 -2.42 3.95
N SER A 85 -2.62 -2.33 3.05
CA SER A 85 -3.91 -1.65 3.25
C SER A 85 -4.83 -2.30 4.31
N ARG A 86 -4.51 -3.52 4.77
CA ARG A 86 -5.27 -4.25 5.81
C ARG A 86 -5.44 -3.47 7.11
N LEU A 87 -4.38 -2.85 7.63
CA LEU A 87 -4.43 -2.13 8.91
C LEU A 87 -5.33 -0.89 8.83
N PHE A 88 -5.30 -0.19 7.69
CA PHE A 88 -6.15 0.97 7.43
C PHE A 88 -7.64 0.59 7.42
N ARG A 89 -8.01 -0.48 6.72
CA ARG A 89 -9.40 -0.97 6.65
C ARG A 89 -9.91 -1.44 8.01
N MET A 90 -9.10 -2.19 8.76
CA MET A 90 -9.43 -2.63 10.11
C MET A 90 -9.58 -1.44 11.07
N GLY A 91 -8.72 -0.43 10.96
CA GLY A 91 -8.81 0.80 11.73
C GLY A 91 -10.13 1.53 11.52
N ILE A 92 -10.58 1.70 10.27
CA ILE A 92 -11.85 2.39 9.97
C ILE A 92 -13.06 1.62 10.53
N ALA A 93 -13.11 0.31 10.32
CA ALA A 93 -14.24 -0.51 10.73
C ALA A 93 -14.30 -0.73 12.26
N LEU A 94 -13.16 -0.97 12.90
CA LEU A 94 -13.11 -1.35 14.32
C LEU A 94 -12.93 -0.17 15.27
N ALA A 95 -12.47 1.00 14.80
CA ALA A 95 -12.28 2.16 15.67
C ALA A 95 -13.57 2.60 16.39
N PRO A 96 -14.71 2.81 15.72
CA PRO A 96 -15.93 3.30 16.39
C PRO A 96 -16.39 2.43 17.57
N PRO A 97 -16.52 1.09 17.44
CA PRO A 97 -16.92 0.26 18.58
C PRO A 97 -15.84 0.17 19.67
N LEU A 98 -14.54 0.21 19.32
CA LEU A 98 -13.46 0.22 20.31
C LEU A 98 -13.44 1.51 21.12
N PHE A 99 -13.65 2.67 20.50
CA PHE A 99 -13.75 3.95 21.22
C PHE A 99 -15.00 4.02 22.09
N LEU A 100 -16.13 3.47 21.63
CA LEU A 100 -17.33 3.30 22.45
C LEU A 100 -17.03 2.46 23.69
N GLY A 101 -16.40 1.29 23.51
CA GLY A 101 -15.99 0.43 24.62
C GLY A 101 -15.09 1.16 25.62
N ALA A 102 -14.04 1.83 25.14
CA ALA A 102 -13.13 2.59 26.00
C ALA A 102 -13.86 3.68 26.81
N GLY A 103 -14.84 4.36 26.20
CA GLY A 103 -15.70 5.33 26.90
C GLY A 103 -16.50 4.70 28.05
N PHE A 104 -17.12 3.53 27.82
CA PHE A 104 -17.86 2.81 28.87
C PHE A 104 -16.95 2.27 29.98
N LEU A 105 -15.73 1.85 29.65
CA LEU A 105 -14.75 1.43 30.66
C LEU A 105 -14.40 2.58 31.61
N LEU A 106 -14.18 3.76 31.05
CA LEU A 106 -13.86 4.98 31.81
C LEU A 106 -15.05 5.42 32.67
N ASP A 107 -16.26 5.40 32.13
CA ASP A 107 -17.49 5.73 32.87
C ASP A 107 -17.74 4.74 34.03
N THR A 108 -17.49 3.46 33.81
CA THR A 108 -17.64 2.43 34.85
C THR A 108 -16.57 2.56 35.94
N ALA A 109 -15.33 2.84 35.55
CA ALA A 109 -14.24 3.13 36.49
C ALA A 109 -14.54 4.38 37.33
N TRP A 110 -15.13 5.40 36.71
CA TRP A 110 -15.58 6.63 37.34
C TRP A 110 -16.70 6.40 38.37
N ALA A 111 -17.75 5.67 37.99
CA ALA A 111 -18.85 5.34 38.90
C ALA A 111 -18.37 4.55 40.14
N ARG A 112 -17.40 3.65 39.96
CA ARG A 112 -16.79 2.88 41.07
C ARG A 112 -15.87 3.73 41.95
N ALA A 113 -15.10 4.66 41.37
CA ALA A 113 -14.28 5.59 42.14
C ALA A 113 -15.13 6.57 42.96
N GLY A 114 -16.25 7.05 42.41
CA GLY A 114 -17.21 7.92 43.11
C GLY A 114 -17.99 7.22 44.22
N ALA A 115 -18.26 5.92 44.09
CA ALA A 115 -18.94 5.13 45.13
C ALA A 115 -18.06 4.84 46.36
N GLY A 116 -16.73 4.98 46.25
CA GLY A 116 -15.78 4.71 47.34
C GLY A 116 -15.34 5.91 48.18
N GLY A 117 -15.76 7.13 47.85
CA GLY A 117 -15.17 8.36 48.39
C GLY A 117 -16.10 9.23 49.24
N ARG A 118 -16.40 8.81 50.49
CA ARG A 118 -16.62 9.79 51.57
C ARG A 118 -15.24 10.31 52.00
N GLY A 119 -14.71 11.29 51.27
CA GLY A 119 -13.49 12.00 51.67
C GLY A 119 -12.68 12.51 50.49
N GLY A 120 -12.51 13.83 50.42
CA GLY A 120 -11.49 14.46 49.59
C GLY A 120 -12.02 15.36 48.48
N ALA A 121 -12.46 16.56 48.87
CA ALA A 121 -12.91 17.66 48.02
C ALA A 121 -11.83 18.28 47.10
N ILE A 122 -10.85 17.52 46.62
CA ILE A 122 -9.75 18.03 45.77
C ILE A 122 -9.88 17.55 44.31
N TRP A 123 -10.58 16.44 44.06
CA TRP A 123 -10.87 15.95 42.70
C TRP A 123 -12.26 16.41 42.25
N THR A 124 -12.43 17.72 42.13
CA THR A 124 -13.65 18.29 41.54
C THR A 124 -13.81 17.79 40.11
N ALA A 125 -15.07 17.55 39.69
CA ALA A 125 -15.55 16.80 38.53
C ALA A 125 -14.95 17.12 37.14
N ARG A 126 -13.98 18.03 37.03
CA ARG A 126 -13.30 18.43 35.81
C ARG A 126 -12.03 17.62 35.54
N ALA A 127 -11.31 17.15 36.56
CA ALA A 127 -9.99 16.52 36.35
C ALA A 127 -10.07 15.22 35.51
N PRO A 128 -11.04 14.31 35.70
CA PRO A 128 -11.05 13.04 34.95
C PRO A 128 -11.70 13.14 33.57
N ALA A 129 -12.62 14.08 33.36
CA ALA A 129 -13.04 14.47 32.01
C ALA A 129 -11.87 15.11 31.23
N LEU A 130 -11.01 15.87 31.92
CA LEU A 130 -9.75 16.36 31.36
C LEU A 130 -8.80 15.22 31.03
N VAL A 131 -8.67 14.21 31.90
CA VAL A 131 -7.84 13.02 31.65
C VAL A 131 -8.39 12.19 30.49
N ALA A 132 -9.71 11.98 30.40
CA ALA A 132 -10.33 11.28 29.27
C ALA A 132 -10.17 12.06 27.96
N ALA A 133 -10.41 13.38 27.98
CA ALA A 133 -10.17 14.25 26.84
C ALA A 133 -8.68 14.28 26.43
N LEU A 134 -7.77 14.26 27.41
CA LEU A 134 -6.33 14.20 27.19
C LEU A 134 -5.90 12.85 26.60
N ILE A 135 -6.47 11.73 27.08
CA ILE A 135 -6.24 10.40 26.52
C ILE A 135 -6.79 10.37 25.08
N ILE A 136 -8.00 10.87 24.82
CA ILE A 136 -8.57 10.95 23.47
C ILE A 136 -7.73 11.84 22.56
N ALA A 137 -7.27 12.99 23.04
CA ALA A 137 -6.39 13.89 22.29
C ALA A 137 -5.02 13.25 22.00
N LEU A 138 -4.42 12.55 22.98
CA LEU A 138 -3.18 11.79 22.80
C LEU A 138 -3.36 10.63 21.83
N MET A 139 -4.51 9.94 21.87
CA MET A 139 -4.86 8.86 20.94
C MET A 139 -5.04 9.39 19.52
N ALA A 140 -5.76 10.51 19.35
CA ALA A 140 -5.95 11.16 18.06
C ALA A 140 -4.63 11.70 17.49
N PHE A 141 -3.76 12.24 18.35
CA PHE A 141 -2.43 12.71 17.98
C PHE A 141 -1.53 11.55 17.53
N ARG A 142 -1.46 10.45 18.31
CA ARG A 142 -0.68 9.26 17.97
C ARG A 142 -1.18 8.56 16.71
N LEU A 143 -2.50 8.47 16.52
CA LEU A 143 -3.10 7.94 15.29
C LEU A 143 -2.76 8.84 14.09
N GLY A 144 -2.82 10.17 14.26
CA GLY A 144 -2.42 11.13 13.24
C GLY A 144 -0.94 11.01 12.85
N ASP A 145 -0.05 10.84 13.82
CA ASP A 145 1.39 10.65 13.58
C ASP A 145 1.68 9.31 12.90
N GLU A 146 1.01 8.24 13.29
CA GLU A 146 1.16 6.93 12.66
C GLU A 146 0.64 6.93 11.22
N ILE A 147 -0.52 7.56 10.96
CA ILE A 147 -1.03 7.76 9.60
C ILE A 147 -0.04 8.58 8.78
N ARG A 148 0.52 9.67 9.33
CA ARG A 148 1.55 10.47 8.63
C ARG A 148 2.83 9.68 8.38
N ARG A 149 3.22 8.80 9.30
CA ARG A 149 4.38 7.91 9.13
C ARG A 149 4.13 6.93 8.00
N GLN A 150 2.99 6.23 8.01
CA GLN A 150 2.60 5.30 6.95
C GLN A 150 2.42 6.01 5.60
N PHE A 151 1.85 7.21 5.56
CA PHE A 151 1.79 8.00 4.32
C PHE A 151 3.17 8.39 3.82
N ARG A 152 4.11 8.74 4.70
CA ARG A 152 5.51 8.99 4.32
C ARG A 152 6.21 7.74 3.83
N GLU A 153 5.92 6.59 4.42
CA GLU A 153 6.43 5.29 3.96
C GLU A 153 5.84 4.92 2.59
N ILE A 154 4.52 5.02 2.42
CA ILE A 154 3.83 4.76 1.14
C ILE A 154 4.31 5.75 0.07
N ALA A 155 4.44 7.03 0.39
CA ALA A 155 4.97 8.05 -0.53
C ALA A 155 6.45 7.80 -0.86
N GLY A 156 7.22 7.30 0.11
CA GLY A 156 8.61 6.88 -0.10
C GLY A 156 8.71 5.67 -1.02
N GLU A 157 7.88 4.65 -0.82
CA GLU A 157 7.88 3.43 -1.64
C GLU A 157 7.28 3.66 -3.04
N THR A 158 6.21 4.45 -3.17
CA THR A 158 5.69 4.85 -4.49
C THR A 158 6.64 5.80 -5.20
N GLY A 159 7.33 6.69 -4.48
CA GLY A 159 8.39 7.54 -5.02
C GLY A 159 9.51 6.74 -5.69
N LYS A 160 9.88 5.56 -5.16
CA LYS A 160 10.89 4.68 -5.79
C LYS A 160 10.48 4.11 -7.14
N SER A 161 9.19 4.14 -7.48
CA SER A 161 8.64 3.59 -8.73
C SER A 161 8.30 4.68 -9.76
N CYS A 162 8.60 5.95 -9.46
CA CYS A 162 8.33 7.09 -10.33
C CYS A 162 9.61 7.65 -10.95
N VAL A 163 9.45 8.33 -12.09
CA VAL A 163 10.52 9.12 -12.73
C VAL A 163 10.20 10.60 -12.53
N PHE A 164 11.11 11.33 -11.90
CA PHE A 164 11.02 12.74 -11.53
C PHE A 164 11.97 13.64 -12.34
N ASP A 165 13.00 13.08 -12.97
CA ASP A 165 13.95 13.83 -13.81
C ASP A 165 13.37 14.12 -15.21
N ILE A 166 12.36 14.99 -15.25
CA ILE A 166 11.59 15.32 -16.46
C ILE A 166 12.48 16.01 -17.52
N GLU A 167 13.41 16.87 -17.10
CA GLU A 167 14.31 17.55 -18.04
C GLU A 167 15.27 16.58 -18.72
N ALA A 168 15.81 15.59 -17.99
CA ALA A 168 16.59 14.53 -18.61
C ALA A 168 15.72 13.67 -19.54
N ALA A 169 14.45 13.40 -19.19
CA ALA A 169 13.55 12.61 -20.02
C ALA A 169 13.26 13.29 -21.36
N ASP A 170 12.99 14.60 -21.34
CA ASP A 170 12.80 15.38 -22.57
C ASP A 170 14.06 15.42 -23.43
N ALA A 171 15.24 15.56 -22.81
CA ALA A 171 16.51 15.52 -23.52
C ALA A 171 16.78 14.14 -24.15
N ALA A 172 16.45 13.07 -23.44
CA ALA A 172 16.54 11.69 -23.92
C ALA A 172 15.63 11.47 -25.14
N GLY A 173 14.37 11.92 -25.08
CA GLY A 173 13.43 11.82 -26.19
C GLY A 173 13.87 12.59 -27.43
N LYS A 174 14.47 13.78 -27.26
CA LYS A 174 15.08 14.53 -28.39
C LYS A 174 16.26 13.78 -29.01
N TRP A 175 17.11 13.17 -28.19
CA TRP A 175 18.25 12.39 -28.66
C TRP A 175 17.83 11.14 -29.44
N LEU A 176 16.78 10.44 -28.96
CA LEU A 176 16.22 9.23 -29.57
C LEU A 176 15.55 9.49 -30.92
N ARG A 177 14.76 10.57 -31.04
CA ARG A 177 14.01 10.88 -32.28
C ARG A 177 14.87 11.01 -33.54
N GLY A 178 16.11 11.48 -33.40
CA GLY A 178 17.05 11.55 -34.52
C GLY A 178 17.73 10.23 -34.91
N ARG A 179 17.43 9.12 -34.21
CA ARG A 179 18.17 7.85 -34.29
C ARG A 179 17.28 6.61 -34.40
N LEU A 180 15.98 6.76 -34.23
CA LEU A 180 15.01 5.68 -34.27
C LEU A 180 14.25 5.67 -35.59
N LEU A 181 13.98 4.47 -36.08
CA LEU A 181 13.03 4.20 -37.16
C LEU A 181 11.75 3.59 -36.57
N PRO A 182 10.58 3.71 -37.24
CA PRO A 182 9.32 3.14 -36.75
C PRO A 182 9.35 1.62 -36.50
N GLY A 183 10.24 0.90 -37.19
CA GLY A 183 10.44 -0.54 -37.03
C GLY A 183 11.34 -0.93 -35.87
N ASP A 184 12.07 0.02 -35.28
CA ASP A 184 12.97 -0.24 -34.16
C ASP A 184 12.18 -0.61 -32.89
N LEU A 185 12.86 -1.34 -32.00
CA LEU A 185 12.36 -1.67 -30.67
C LEU A 185 13.21 -0.96 -29.61
N VAL A 186 12.56 -0.19 -28.74
CA VAL A 186 13.18 0.42 -27.56
C VAL A 186 12.68 -0.27 -26.30
N MET A 187 13.61 -0.59 -25.41
CA MET A 187 13.29 -1.17 -24.12
C MET A 187 13.22 -0.08 -23.05
N ALA A 188 12.06 0.11 -22.43
CA ALA A 188 11.86 1.16 -21.45
C ALA A 188 10.79 0.78 -20.43
N THR A 189 10.86 1.39 -19.25
CA THR A 189 9.78 1.43 -18.25
C THR A 189 9.41 2.88 -18.00
N HIS A 190 8.12 3.20 -17.89
CA HIS A 190 7.58 4.55 -17.59
C HIS A 190 7.89 5.67 -18.61
N LEU A 191 8.84 5.44 -19.51
CA LEU A 191 9.36 6.37 -20.51
C LEU A 191 9.14 5.84 -21.94
N GLU A 192 8.22 4.88 -22.11
CA GLU A 192 7.88 4.28 -23.41
C GLU A 192 7.38 5.35 -24.41
N TRP A 193 6.71 6.38 -23.91
CA TRP A 193 6.20 7.51 -24.68
C TRP A 193 7.28 8.40 -25.30
N LEU A 194 8.56 8.27 -24.91
CA LEU A 194 9.67 9.04 -25.48
C LEU A 194 10.11 8.53 -26.86
N ALA A 195 9.74 7.31 -27.22
CA ALA A 195 10.19 6.66 -28.44
C ALA A 195 9.07 6.60 -29.47
N ASP A 196 9.28 7.19 -30.65
CA ASP A 196 8.36 7.14 -31.80
C ASP A 196 8.47 5.80 -32.58
N CYS A 197 8.63 4.69 -31.86
CA CYS A 197 8.80 3.34 -32.43
C CYS A 197 8.15 2.29 -31.52
N ARG A 198 8.42 1.00 -31.76
CA ARG A 198 7.89 -0.06 -30.89
C ARG A 198 8.61 0.00 -29.54
N THR A 199 7.87 -0.24 -28.45
CA THR A 199 8.43 -0.22 -27.10
C THR A 199 8.05 -1.44 -26.30
N ALA A 200 8.99 -2.00 -25.56
CA ALA A 200 8.73 -3.11 -24.67
C ALA A 200 9.33 -2.86 -23.28
N SER A 201 8.60 -3.28 -22.24
CA SER A 201 9.18 -3.34 -20.90
C SER A 201 10.25 -4.44 -20.84
N PRO A 202 11.37 -4.23 -20.11
CA PRO A 202 12.34 -5.28 -19.76
C PRO A 202 11.71 -6.57 -19.22
N MET A 203 10.56 -6.47 -18.56
CA MET A 203 9.81 -7.62 -18.06
C MET A 203 9.19 -8.46 -19.19
N LEU A 204 8.73 -7.82 -20.27
CA LEU A 204 8.24 -8.54 -21.45
C LEU A 204 9.40 -9.25 -22.16
N ALA A 205 10.58 -8.63 -22.16
CA ALA A 205 11.82 -9.26 -22.62
C ALA A 205 12.17 -10.47 -21.75
N ASN A 206 12.14 -10.34 -20.43
CA ASN A 206 12.37 -11.47 -19.52
C ASN A 206 11.46 -12.66 -19.84
N LEU A 207 10.17 -12.38 -20.05
CA LEU A 207 9.21 -13.41 -20.47
C LEU A 207 9.56 -14.01 -21.84
N ALA A 208 9.91 -13.18 -22.84
CA ALA A 208 10.29 -13.63 -24.18
C ALA A 208 11.53 -14.53 -24.17
N GLU A 209 12.50 -14.23 -23.31
CA GLU A 209 13.75 -14.99 -23.11
C GLU A 209 13.57 -16.24 -22.23
N GLY A 210 12.34 -16.53 -21.80
CA GLY A 210 12.06 -17.74 -21.02
C GLY A 210 12.18 -17.59 -19.49
N GLY A 211 12.46 -16.38 -18.99
CA GLY A 211 12.56 -16.06 -17.56
C GLY A 211 11.24 -16.21 -16.79
N GLU A 212 11.30 -16.31 -15.47
CA GLU A 212 10.11 -16.58 -14.65
C GLU A 212 9.01 -15.52 -14.87
N GLY A 213 7.75 -16.00 -14.90
CA GLY A 213 6.60 -15.11 -14.93
C GLY A 213 6.24 -14.70 -13.52
N ASN A 214 5.57 -13.55 -13.37
CA ASN A 214 5.06 -13.08 -12.09
C ASN A 214 3.52 -13.04 -12.13
N PRO A 215 2.82 -12.79 -11.00
CA PRO A 215 1.36 -12.78 -10.97
C PRO A 215 0.70 -11.78 -11.93
N ILE A 216 1.41 -10.70 -12.29
CA ILE A 216 0.92 -9.67 -13.22
C ILE A 216 1.23 -10.08 -14.68
N TYR A 217 2.36 -10.77 -14.88
CA TYR A 217 2.86 -11.21 -16.18
C TYR A 217 3.10 -12.73 -16.19
N PRO A 218 2.02 -13.54 -16.26
CA PRO A 218 2.15 -14.99 -16.24
C PRO A 218 2.78 -15.54 -17.53
N LYS A 219 3.44 -16.70 -17.44
CA LYS A 219 4.13 -17.37 -18.57
C LYS A 219 3.24 -17.56 -19.81
N ALA A 220 1.92 -17.67 -19.64
CA ALA A 220 0.95 -17.77 -20.73
C ALA A 220 0.98 -16.56 -21.68
N LEU A 221 1.38 -15.37 -21.21
CA LEU A 221 1.46 -14.16 -22.04
C LEU A 221 2.55 -14.24 -23.11
N ARG A 222 3.55 -15.12 -22.98
CA ARG A 222 4.65 -15.26 -23.95
C ARG A 222 4.18 -15.53 -25.38
N ARG A 223 3.00 -16.14 -25.53
CA ARG A 223 2.41 -16.47 -26.84
C ARG A 223 1.49 -15.37 -27.40
N ARG A 224 1.30 -14.28 -26.65
CA ARG A 224 0.34 -13.20 -26.97
C ARG A 224 1.02 -11.90 -27.39
N PHE A 225 2.34 -11.90 -27.60
CA PHE A 225 3.04 -10.72 -28.06
C PHE A 225 2.67 -10.41 -29.52
N VAL A 226 2.33 -9.15 -29.80
CA VAL A 226 1.93 -8.68 -31.13
C VAL A 226 3.16 -8.56 -32.05
N TYR A 227 4.35 -8.39 -31.47
CA TYR A 227 5.64 -8.33 -32.16
C TYR A 227 6.73 -8.98 -31.30
N PRO A 228 7.90 -9.33 -31.88
CA PRO A 228 9.02 -9.87 -31.11
C PRO A 228 9.49 -8.89 -30.03
N CYS A 229 9.54 -9.36 -28.77
CA CYS A 229 10.02 -8.58 -27.62
C CYS A 229 11.36 -9.11 -27.08
N ARG A 230 12.20 -9.70 -27.95
CA ARG A 230 13.47 -10.32 -27.55
C ARG A 230 14.54 -9.26 -27.34
N LEU A 231 15.48 -9.51 -26.44
CA LEU A 231 16.62 -8.61 -26.23
C LEU A 231 17.49 -8.45 -27.47
N SER A 232 17.55 -9.47 -28.33
CA SER A 232 18.28 -9.43 -29.61
C SER A 232 17.78 -8.34 -30.55
N ASP A 233 16.51 -7.97 -30.45
CA ASP A 233 15.83 -7.09 -31.40
C ASP A 233 15.75 -5.65 -30.87
N VAL A 234 16.11 -5.43 -29.61
CA VAL A 234 16.12 -4.12 -28.95
C VAL A 234 17.29 -3.29 -29.46
N ARG A 235 17.03 -2.13 -30.05
CA ARG A 235 18.09 -1.21 -30.51
C ARG A 235 18.69 -0.41 -29.36
N PHE A 236 17.81 0.14 -28.51
CA PHE A 236 18.20 0.92 -27.34
C PHE A 236 17.41 0.51 -26.10
N ALA A 237 18.03 0.58 -24.93
CA ALA A 237 17.39 0.36 -23.65
C ALA A 237 17.58 1.59 -22.74
N ILE A 238 16.51 2.01 -22.07
CA ILE A 238 16.48 3.18 -21.20
C ILE A 238 16.48 2.72 -19.75
N GLU A 239 17.45 3.18 -18.98
CA GLU A 239 17.54 3.01 -17.53
C GLU A 239 17.34 4.37 -16.86
N HIS A 240 16.66 4.39 -15.72
CA HIS A 240 16.34 5.59 -14.95
C HIS A 240 16.29 5.26 -13.45
N GLU A 241 16.03 6.26 -12.60
CA GLU A 241 16.05 6.12 -11.14
C GLU A 241 15.09 5.06 -10.57
N ALA A 242 13.90 4.89 -11.15
CA ALA A 242 12.97 3.82 -10.77
C ALA A 242 13.35 2.41 -11.29
N SER A 243 14.33 2.24 -12.19
CA SER A 243 14.66 0.93 -12.78
C SER A 243 15.04 -0.14 -11.73
N PRO A 244 15.86 0.15 -10.68
CA PRO A 244 16.19 -0.86 -9.66
C PRO A 244 14.98 -1.34 -8.86
N ALA A 245 14.04 -0.44 -8.53
CA ALA A 245 12.82 -0.81 -7.80
C ALA A 245 11.91 -1.70 -8.66
N MET A 246 11.79 -1.36 -9.94
CA MET A 246 11.02 -2.13 -10.92
C MET A 246 11.64 -3.52 -11.14
N GLU A 247 12.96 -3.62 -11.23
CA GLU A 247 13.68 -4.90 -11.32
C GLU A 247 13.40 -5.81 -10.13
N ALA A 248 13.41 -5.24 -8.92
CA ALA A 248 13.13 -5.98 -7.69
C ALA A 248 11.67 -6.46 -7.62
N PHE A 249 10.72 -5.58 -7.97
CA PHE A 249 9.30 -5.89 -7.92
C PHE A 249 8.88 -6.92 -8.97
N PHE A 250 9.35 -6.78 -10.20
CA PHE A 250 8.95 -7.62 -11.33
C PHE A 250 9.91 -8.77 -11.63
N GLN A 251 11.02 -8.87 -10.89
CA GLN A 251 11.97 -9.98 -10.91
C GLN A 251 12.66 -10.22 -12.26
N TYR A 252 13.07 -9.14 -12.96
CA TYR A 252 13.79 -9.22 -14.24
C TYR A 252 15.28 -8.82 -14.14
N ARG A 253 15.89 -8.96 -12.96
CA ARG A 253 17.26 -8.51 -12.69
C ARG A 253 18.31 -8.95 -13.73
N SER A 254 18.21 -10.19 -14.23
CA SER A 254 19.12 -10.71 -15.28
C SER A 254 19.07 -9.91 -16.58
N ILE A 255 17.87 -9.43 -16.97
CA ILE A 255 17.69 -8.55 -18.12
C ILE A 255 18.32 -7.19 -17.85
N GLY A 256 18.09 -6.63 -16.65
CA GLY A 256 18.70 -5.35 -16.24
C GLY A 256 20.24 -5.40 -16.24
N GLU A 257 20.83 -6.48 -15.72
CA GLU A 257 22.28 -6.71 -15.75
C GLU A 257 22.82 -6.86 -17.18
N THR A 258 22.08 -7.54 -18.06
CA THR A 258 22.45 -7.66 -19.47
C THR A 258 22.44 -6.30 -20.16
N ILE A 259 21.41 -5.47 -19.94
CA ILE A 259 21.29 -4.12 -20.48
C ILE A 259 22.43 -3.22 -19.96
N ARG A 260 22.73 -3.27 -18.66
CA ARG A 260 23.83 -2.48 -18.06
C ARG A 260 25.22 -2.86 -18.59
N ALA A 261 25.38 -4.06 -19.14
CA ALA A 261 26.61 -4.49 -19.80
C ALA A 261 26.74 -3.98 -21.24
N TRP A 262 25.68 -3.41 -21.82
CA TRP A 262 25.73 -2.83 -23.16
C TRP A 262 26.46 -1.47 -23.16
N PRO A 263 27.01 -1.04 -24.31
CA PRO A 263 27.62 0.28 -24.44
C PRO A 263 26.66 1.41 -24.09
N LEU A 264 27.09 2.31 -23.20
CA LEU A 264 26.37 3.55 -22.90
C LEU A 264 26.46 4.50 -24.09
N ALA A 265 25.32 4.80 -24.72
CA ALA A 265 25.25 5.68 -25.88
C ALA A 265 24.92 7.13 -25.51
N TRP A 266 24.18 7.32 -24.41
CA TRP A 266 23.80 8.65 -23.92
C TRP A 266 23.50 8.61 -22.42
N SER A 267 23.79 9.71 -21.72
CA SER A 267 23.37 9.87 -20.32
C SER A 267 23.19 11.34 -19.97
N ARG A 268 22.21 11.62 -19.11
CA ARG A 268 22.02 12.91 -18.44
C ARG A 268 21.19 12.69 -17.18
N GLY A 269 21.64 13.28 -16.06
CA GLY A 269 20.94 13.14 -14.79
C GLY A 269 20.78 11.66 -14.39
N SER A 270 19.55 11.27 -14.06
CA SER A 270 19.23 9.88 -13.71
C SER A 270 19.05 8.95 -14.91
N ILE A 271 18.95 9.48 -16.14
CA ILE A 271 18.61 8.71 -17.32
C ILE A 271 19.85 8.28 -18.09
N ARG A 272 19.90 7.00 -18.45
CA ARG A 272 20.96 6.36 -19.23
C ARG A 272 20.33 5.60 -20.39
N ILE A 273 20.90 5.74 -21.58
CA ILE A 273 20.50 4.99 -22.76
C ILE A 273 21.65 4.09 -23.18
N HIS A 274 21.39 2.79 -23.15
CA HIS A 274 22.31 1.74 -23.55
C HIS A 274 21.98 1.29 -24.97
N ARG A 275 22.99 1.12 -25.82
CA ARG A 275 22.83 0.66 -27.21
C ARG A 275 23.15 -0.81 -27.31
N ASN A 276 22.28 -1.59 -27.94
CA ASN A 276 22.56 -3.00 -28.16
C ASN A 276 23.78 -3.17 -29.09
N PRO A 277 24.86 -3.85 -28.64
CA PRO A 277 26.08 -3.99 -29.44
C PRO A 277 25.87 -4.83 -30.70
N ARG A 278 24.82 -5.66 -30.78
CA ARG A 278 24.54 -6.52 -31.95
C ARG A 278 23.88 -5.77 -33.11
N LEU A 279 23.23 -4.65 -32.82
CA LEU A 279 22.52 -3.82 -33.80
C LEU A 279 23.27 -2.49 -34.02
N ALA A 280 24.57 -2.48 -33.72
CA ALA A 280 25.40 -1.30 -33.77
C ALA A 280 25.93 -1.02 -35.19
N GLU A 281 25.02 -0.88 -36.16
CA GLU A 281 25.30 -0.45 -37.53
C GLU A 281 24.26 0.61 -37.96
#